data_AF-A0A9X9A941-F1
#
_entry.id   AF-A0A9X9A941-F1
#
_cell.length_a   1.000
_cell.length_b   1.000
_cell.length_c   1.000
_cell.angle_alpha   90.00
_cell.angle_beta   90.00
_cell.angle_gamma   90.00
#
_symmetry.space_group_name_H-M   'P 1'
#
loop_
_entity.id
_entity.type
_entity.pdbx_description
1 polymer ?
#
loop_
_entity_poly.entity_id
_entity_poly.type
_entity_poly.pdbx_seq_one_letter_code
_entity_poly.pdbx_strand_id
1 'polypeptide(L)'
;EQTPLSLLYTAKLFKEAGFPNGVVNFVSGFGPEAGAAIVNHHDIDKVAFTGSTVTGKYIMRQSAEMIKHVTLELGGKSPNI
;
A
#
# COMPACT_ATOMS: atom_id res chain seq x y z
N GLU A 1 0.84 -4.08 -9.69
CA GLU A 1 0.59 -4.77 -10.98
C GLU A 1 1.70 -5.71 -11.47
N GLN A 2 2.99 -5.36 -11.40
CA GLN A 2 4.04 -6.16 -12.06
C GLN A 2 4.42 -7.47 -11.36
N THR A 3 4.42 -7.51 -10.02
CA THR A 3 4.92 -8.64 -9.21
C THR A 3 3.90 -9.18 -8.20
N PRO A 4 2.65 -9.51 -8.57
CA PRO A 4 1.61 -9.84 -7.59
C PRO A 4 1.67 -11.29 -7.07
N LEU A 5 2.29 -12.21 -7.82
CA LEU A 5 2.07 -13.64 -7.64
C LEU A 5 2.60 -14.21 -6.32
N SER A 6 3.74 -13.71 -5.83
CA SER A 6 4.30 -14.18 -4.55
C SER A 6 3.37 -13.86 -3.39
N LEU A 7 2.85 -12.63 -3.33
CA LEU A 7 1.94 -12.20 -2.27
C LEU A 7 0.59 -12.95 -2.33
N LEU A 8 0.06 -13.16 -3.53
CA LEU A 8 -1.17 -13.93 -3.73
C LEU A 8 -1.00 -15.41 -3.37
N TYR A 9 0.19 -15.98 -3.54
CA TYR A 9 0.51 -17.30 -3.03
C TYR A 9 0.58 -17.31 -1.49
N THR A 10 1.27 -16.34 -0.88
CA THR A 10 1.36 -16.18 0.59
C THR A 10 -0.03 -16.07 1.23
N ALA A 11 -1.04 -15.54 0.54
CA ALA A 11 -2.42 -15.51 1.04
C ALA A 11 -2.95 -16.89 1.47
N LYS A 12 -2.53 -17.97 0.80
CA LYS A 12 -2.88 -19.34 1.19
C LYS A 12 -2.31 -19.70 2.56
N LEU A 13 -1.10 -19.22 2.87
CA LEU A 13 -0.41 -19.47 4.13
C LEU A 13 -1.06 -18.70 5.28
N PHE A 14 -1.55 -17.48 5.05
CA PHE A 14 -2.35 -16.75 6.05
C PHE A 14 -3.64 -17.51 6.41
N LYS A 15 -4.30 -18.10 5.40
CA LYS A 15 -5.48 -18.93 5.62
C LYS A 15 -5.13 -20.21 6.40
N GLU A 16 -4.06 -20.90 6.01
CA GLU A 16 -3.58 -22.11 6.67
C GLU A 16 -3.19 -21.85 8.14
N ALA A 17 -2.56 -20.71 8.43
CA ALA A 17 -2.21 -20.27 9.77
C ALA A 17 -3.43 -19.88 10.65
N GLY A 18 -4.64 -19.90 10.10
CA GLY A 18 -5.89 -19.69 10.87
C GLY A 18 -6.21 -18.23 11.16
N PHE A 19 -5.74 -17.28 10.35
CA PHE A 19 -6.14 -15.88 10.48
C PHE A 19 -7.67 -15.74 10.32
N PRO A 20 -8.37 -15.00 11.22
CA PRO A 20 -9.80 -14.74 11.04
C PRO A 20 -10.11 -14.02 9.73
N ASN A 21 -11.33 -14.22 9.22
CA ASN A 21 -11.78 -13.58 7.98
C ASN A 21 -11.69 -12.05 8.08
N GLY A 22 -11.16 -11.41 7.03
CA GLY A 22 -11.06 -9.96 6.93
C GLY A 22 -9.86 -9.32 7.65
N VAL A 23 -9.07 -10.07 8.43
CA VAL A 23 -7.89 -9.52 9.12
C VAL A 23 -6.79 -9.11 8.13
N VAL A 24 -6.58 -9.91 7.08
CA VAL A 24 -5.64 -9.61 6.01
C VAL A 24 -6.35 -9.72 4.67
N ASN A 25 -6.28 -8.67 3.86
CA ASN A 25 -6.90 -8.60 2.54
C ASN A 25 -5.82 -8.21 1.52
N PHE A 26 -5.66 -9.02 0.47
CA PHE A 26 -4.73 -8.73 -0.62
C PHE A 26 -5.51 -8.30 -1.85
N VAL A 27 -5.25 -7.09 -2.32
CA VAL A 27 -5.87 -6.54 -3.53
C VAL A 27 -4.77 -6.27 -4.56
N SER A 28 -4.80 -6.98 -5.68
CA SER A 28 -3.89 -6.75 -6.80
C SER A 28 -4.60 -5.90 -7.85
N GLY A 29 -3.94 -4.84 -8.31
CA GLY A 29 -4.44 -3.97 -9.36
C GLY A 29 -3.42 -2.93 -9.78
N PHE A 30 -3.91 -1.98 -10.58
CA PHE A 30 -3.12 -0.84 -11.08
C PHE A 30 -3.16 0.34 -10.12
N GLY A 31 -2.10 1.14 -10.13
CA GLY A 31 -1.99 2.35 -9.28
C GLY A 31 -3.16 3.33 -9.43
N PRO A 32 -3.55 3.74 -10.65
CA PRO A 32 -4.64 4.70 -10.87
C PRO A 32 -6.03 4.24 -10.41
N GLU A 33 -6.22 2.94 -10.21
CA GLU A 33 -7.52 2.35 -9.85
C GLU A 33 -7.48 1.81 -8.43
N ALA A 34 -6.87 0.64 -8.21
CA ALA A 34 -6.80 0.01 -6.89
C ALA A 34 -6.03 0.86 -5.88
N GLY A 35 -4.90 1.46 -6.30
CA GLY A 35 -4.10 2.32 -5.42
C GLY A 35 -4.82 3.61 -5.03
N ALA A 36 -5.42 4.28 -6.03
CA ALA A 36 -6.19 5.51 -5.80
C ALA A 36 -7.42 5.27 -4.91
N ALA A 37 -8.12 4.15 -5.09
CA ALA A 37 -9.23 3.76 -4.22
C ALA A 37 -8.80 3.58 -2.76
N ILE A 38 -7.67 2.91 -2.50
CA ILE A 38 -7.12 2.73 -1.14
C ILE A 38 -6.77 4.08 -0.50
N VAL A 39 -6.09 4.96 -1.24
CA VAL A 39 -5.62 6.25 -0.69
C VAL A 39 -6.79 7.15 -0.28
N ASN A 40 -7.83 7.21 -1.12
CA ASN A 40 -8.99 8.09 -0.91
C ASN A 40 -10.13 7.45 -0.10
N HIS A 41 -9.98 6.22 0.40
CA HIS A 41 -11.02 5.57 1.18
C HIS A 41 -11.17 6.20 2.57
N HIS A 42 -12.41 6.56 2.94
CA HIS A 42 -12.72 7.22 4.22
C HIS A 42 -12.51 6.29 5.43
N ASP A 43 -12.82 4.99 5.31
CA ASP A 43 -12.68 4.03 6.42
C ASP A 43 -11.27 3.42 6.57
N ILE A 44 -10.26 3.93 5.85
CA ILE A 44 -8.86 3.51 6.04
C ILE A 44 -8.16 4.54 6.94
N ASP A 45 -7.81 4.16 8.16
CA ASP A 45 -7.28 5.08 9.18
C ASP A 45 -5.80 5.48 8.98
N LYS A 46 -5.02 4.66 8.26
CA LYS A 46 -3.58 4.86 8.05
C LYS A 46 -3.16 4.36 6.68
N VAL A 47 -2.22 5.08 6.05
CA VAL A 47 -1.53 4.61 4.83
C VAL A 47 -0.03 4.42 5.09
N ALA A 48 0.54 3.38 4.49
CA ALA A 48 1.98 3.19 4.36
C ALA A 48 2.29 2.89 2.88
N PHE A 49 3.31 3.55 2.33
CA PHE A 49 3.64 3.43 0.92
C PHE A 49 5.15 3.38 0.70
N THR A 50 5.58 2.45 -0.16
CA THR A 50 6.94 2.38 -0.70
C THR A 50 6.88 2.50 -2.21
N GLY A 51 7.65 3.42 -2.79
CA GLY A 51 7.68 3.58 -4.24
C GLY A 51 8.21 4.92 -4.71
N SER A 52 7.64 5.41 -5.82
CA SER A 52 8.12 6.65 -6.44
C SER A 52 7.82 7.89 -5.58
N THR A 53 8.73 8.86 -5.59
CA THR A 53 8.53 10.14 -4.91
C THR A 53 7.32 10.91 -5.44
N VAL A 54 7.00 10.77 -6.73
CA VAL A 54 5.83 11.39 -7.35
C VAL A 54 4.54 10.86 -6.73
N THR A 55 4.40 9.54 -6.66
CA THR A 55 3.23 8.90 -6.04
C THR A 55 3.18 9.16 -4.53
N GLY A 56 4.32 9.11 -3.82
CA GLY A 56 4.37 9.42 -2.39
C GLY A 56 3.85 10.82 -2.05
N LYS A 57 4.24 11.83 -2.84
CA LYS A 57 3.72 13.20 -2.71
C LYS A 57 2.23 13.29 -2.98
N TYR A 58 1.72 12.56 -3.98
CA TYR A 58 0.28 12.46 -4.24
C TYR A 58 -0.46 11.87 -3.03
N ILE A 59 0.02 10.75 -2.50
CA ILE A 59 -0.59 10.07 -1.33
C ILE A 59 -0.64 11.00 -0.13
N MET A 60 0.46 11.69 0.18
CA MET A 60 0.51 12.64 1.30
C MET A 60 -0.48 13.78 1.13
N ARG A 61 -0.62 14.33 -0.08
CA ARG A 61 -1.60 15.39 -0.37
C ARG A 61 -3.02 14.92 -0.15
N GLN A 62 -3.40 13.76 -0.71
CA GLN A 62 -4.76 13.22 -0.55
C GLN A 62 -5.07 12.85 0.91
N SER A 63 -4.07 12.36 1.63
CA SER A 63 -4.23 11.95 3.04
C SER A 63 -4.51 13.13 3.97
N ALA A 64 -4.15 14.36 3.58
CA ALA A 64 -4.38 15.58 4.36
C ALA A 64 -5.87 15.88 4.55
N GLU A 65 -6.71 15.58 3.56
CA GLU A 65 -8.18 15.79 3.61
C GLU A 65 -8.85 15.01 4.76
N MET A 66 -8.23 13.94 5.22
CA MET A 66 -8.73 13.07 6.29
C MET A 66 -7.86 13.10 7.56
N ILE A 67 -6.80 13.93 7.58
CA ILE A 67 -5.79 13.94 8.66
C ILE A 67 -5.24 12.52 8.92
N LYS A 68 -5.05 11.75 7.84
CA LYS A 68 -4.63 10.35 7.91
C LYS A 68 -3.14 10.27 8.22
N HIS A 69 -2.74 9.35 9.12
CA HIS A 69 -1.32 9.13 9.37
C HIS A 69 -0.65 8.42 8.17
N VAL A 70 0.53 8.90 7.76
CA VAL A 70 1.24 8.44 6.57
C VAL A 70 2.68 8.06 6.90
N THR A 71 3.13 6.92 6.36
CA THR A 71 4.55 6.52 6.33
C THR A 71 4.98 6.36 4.87
N LEU A 72 6.07 7.01 4.46
CA LEU A 72 6.58 6.98 3.08
C LEU A 72 8.04 6.54 3.04
N GLU A 73 8.32 5.46 2.30
CA GLU A 73 9.67 5.00 1.96
C GLU A 73 9.91 5.24 0.48
N LEU A 74 10.74 6.24 0.16
CA LEU A 74 10.90 6.74 -1.21
C LEU A 74 12.32 6.52 -1.72
N GLY A 75 12.52 6.78 -3.02
CA GLY A 75 13.83 6.62 -3.65
C GLY A 75 14.93 7.43 -2.94
N GLY A 76 16.15 6.92 -3.04
CA GLY A 76 17.35 7.58 -2.53
C GLY A 76 18.41 7.77 -3.60
N LYS A 77 19.43 8.57 -3.28
CA LYS A 77 20.67 8.66 -4.04
C LYS A 77 21.82 8.19 -3.14
N SER A 78 21.74 6.92 -2.71
CA SER A 78 22.66 6.35 -1.73
C SER A 78 24.07 6.24 -2.31
N PRO A 79 25.07 6.91 -1.73
CA PRO A 79 26.45 6.81 -2.19
C PRO A 79 27.08 5.49 -1.74
N ASN A 80 28.07 5.02 -2.49
CA ASN A 80 29.01 3.97 -2.07
C ASN A 80 30.41 4.48 -2.41
N ILE A 81 31.28 4.58 -1.40
CA ILE A 81 32.63 5.17 -1.48
C ILE A 81 33.64 4.07 -1.19
#